data_AF-A0A1B6J112-F1
#
_entry.id   AF-A0A1B6J112-F1
#
_cell.length_a   1.000
_cell.length_b   1.000
_cell.length_c   1.000
_cell.angle_alpha   90.00
_cell.angle_beta   90.00
_cell.angle_gamma   90.00
#
_symmetry.space_group_name_H-M   'P 1'
#
loop_
_entity.id
_entity.type
_entity.pdbx_description
1 polymer ?
#
loop_
_entity_poly.entity_id
_entity_poly.type
_entity_poly.pdbx_seq_one_letter_code
_entity_poly.pdbx_strand_id
1 'polypeptide(L)'
;ARNTFLTVTIGSAFFFLTNIVANPGSVQRFLSVPSIKHIRWVLIYSLIGFYIIINLCTFLGFVLYARYHQCDPVAVGIIKNPSQMVPFYVMEVAKDYPGLAGLFMSGVMSAALSTMASYYNATGGMLYKDVMEVFFPTVHHSEAKKFTIVKVIIFVLGIISATKTIAT
;
A
#
# COMPACT_ATOMS: atom_id res chain seq x y z
N ALA A 1 -12.79 22.68 3.87
CA ALA A 1 -12.44 23.11 2.49
C ALA A 1 -13.30 22.32 1.51
N ARG A 2 -13.92 22.96 0.51
CA ARG A 2 -14.77 22.28 -0.47
C ARG A 2 -13.89 21.60 -1.53
N ASN A 3 -13.88 20.27 -1.54
CA ASN A 3 -13.16 19.51 -2.55
C ASN A 3 -13.88 19.66 -3.90
N THR A 4 -13.31 20.41 -4.82
CA THR A 4 -13.79 20.49 -6.22
C THR A 4 -13.13 19.41 -7.05
N PHE A 5 -13.78 18.99 -8.15
CA PHE A 5 -13.22 17.99 -9.06
C PHE A 5 -11.79 18.36 -9.50
N LEU A 6 -11.57 19.63 -9.87
CA LEU A 6 -10.25 20.11 -10.29
C LEU A 6 -9.20 20.02 -9.16
N THR A 7 -9.56 20.46 -7.95
CA THR A 7 -8.63 20.38 -6.79
C THR A 7 -8.29 18.94 -6.42
N VAL A 8 -9.25 18.01 -6.54
CA VAL A 8 -9.02 16.59 -6.26
C VAL A 8 -8.15 15.96 -7.35
N THR A 9 -8.42 16.23 -8.62
CA THR A 9 -7.65 15.68 -9.74
C THR A 9 -6.20 16.17 -9.72
N ILE A 10 -5.99 17.48 -9.55
CA ILE A 10 -4.64 18.05 -9.46
C ILE A 10 -3.93 17.55 -8.20
N GLY A 11 -4.59 17.60 -7.05
CA GLY A 11 -4.02 17.14 -5.78
C GLY A 11 -3.63 15.66 -5.82
N SER A 12 -4.48 14.83 -6.42
CA SER A 12 -4.19 13.40 -6.59
C SER A 12 -3.00 13.16 -7.52
N ALA A 13 -2.89 13.90 -8.62
CA ALA A 13 -1.75 13.79 -9.54
C ALA A 13 -0.42 14.08 -8.83
N PHE A 14 -0.35 15.18 -8.06
CA PHE A 14 0.84 15.49 -7.25
C PHE A 14 1.08 14.43 -6.17
N PHE A 15 0.05 13.98 -5.47
CA PHE A 15 0.17 12.94 -4.45
C PHE A 15 0.76 11.65 -5.01
N PHE A 16 0.30 11.19 -6.16
CA PHE A 16 0.84 10.00 -6.81
C PHE A 16 2.27 10.21 -7.29
N LEU A 17 2.59 11.38 -7.87
CA LEU A 17 3.95 11.70 -8.31
C LEU A 17 4.93 11.68 -7.13
N THR A 18 4.58 12.33 -6.02
CA THR A 18 5.39 12.33 -4.80
C THR A 18 5.55 10.91 -4.25
N ASN A 19 4.50 10.09 -4.26
CA ASN A 19 4.61 8.69 -3.83
C ASN A 19 5.51 7.84 -4.73
N ILE A 20 5.64 8.15 -6.02
CA ILE A 20 6.55 7.42 -6.91
C ILE A 20 8.00 7.89 -6.71
N VAL A 21 8.22 9.20 -6.56
CA VAL A 21 9.58 9.78 -6.56
C VAL A 21 10.20 9.83 -5.16
N ALA A 22 9.41 10.18 -4.15
CA ALA A 22 9.91 10.41 -2.79
C ALA A 22 9.78 9.20 -1.87
N ASN A 23 9.03 8.16 -2.27
CA ASN A 23 8.91 6.95 -1.46
C ASN A 23 10.25 6.19 -1.48
N PRO A 24 10.89 5.96 -0.32
CA PRO A 24 12.17 5.28 -0.23
C PRO A 24 12.15 3.88 -0.89
N GLY A 25 11.03 3.17 -0.84
CA GLY A 25 10.88 1.86 -1.48
C GLY A 25 10.85 1.93 -3.01
N SER A 26 10.24 2.98 -3.57
CA SER A 26 10.24 3.22 -5.02
C SER A 26 11.63 3.61 -5.51
N VAL A 27 12.32 4.51 -4.79
CA VAL A 27 13.68 4.92 -5.10
C VAL A 27 14.64 3.74 -5.07
N GLN A 28 14.58 2.90 -4.04
CA GLN A 28 15.40 1.69 -3.94
C GLN A 28 15.18 0.75 -5.14
N ARG A 29 13.92 0.55 -5.56
CA ARG A 29 13.61 -0.26 -6.75
C ARG A 29 14.22 0.32 -8.01
N PHE A 30 14.22 1.63 -8.20
CA PHE A 30 14.85 2.28 -9.35
C PHE A 30 16.37 2.11 -9.33
N LEU A 31 17.01 2.19 -8.16
CA LEU A 31 18.46 2.01 -8.02
C LEU A 31 18.92 0.57 -8.29
N SER A 32 18.05 -0.42 -8.09
CA SER A 32 18.35 -1.83 -8.40
C SER A 32 18.27 -2.16 -9.90
N VAL A 33 17.78 -1.25 -10.74
CA VAL A 33 17.68 -1.45 -12.19
C VAL A 33 18.97 -0.97 -12.87
N PRO A 34 19.60 -1.77 -13.74
CA PRO A 34 20.94 -1.47 -14.29
C PRO A 34 20.99 -0.30 -15.28
N SER A 35 19.85 0.19 -15.77
CA SER A 35 19.83 1.23 -16.81
C SER A 35 18.58 2.11 -16.75
N ILE A 36 18.78 3.41 -16.99
CA ILE A 36 17.72 4.43 -17.06
C ILE A 36 16.66 4.10 -18.12
N LYS A 37 17.07 3.46 -19.24
CA LYS A 37 16.13 3.04 -20.29
C LYS A 37 15.10 2.04 -19.75
N HIS A 38 15.53 1.11 -18.91
CA HIS A 38 14.64 0.12 -18.30
C HIS A 38 13.75 0.75 -17.23
N ILE A 39 14.26 1.70 -16.45
CA ILE A 39 13.47 2.45 -15.46
C ILE A 39 12.29 3.17 -16.14
N ARG A 40 12.51 3.79 -17.31
CA ARG A 40 11.43 4.44 -18.07
C ARG A 40 10.31 3.47 -18.44
N TRP A 41 10.65 2.28 -18.91
CA TRP A 41 9.67 1.24 -19.22
C TRP A 41 8.93 0.75 -17.97
N VAL A 42 9.64 0.52 -16.87
CA VAL A 42 9.03 0.15 -15.58
C VAL A 42 8.02 1.20 -15.12
N LEU A 43 8.34 2.49 -15.25
CA LEU A 43 7.43 3.58 -14.93
C LEU A 43 6.19 3.57 -15.83
N ILE A 44 6.36 3.39 -17.16
CA ILE A 44 5.24 3.31 -18.10
C ILE A 44 4.31 2.14 -17.75
N TYR A 45 4.85 0.94 -17.51
CA TYR A 45 4.04 -0.21 -17.12
C TYR A 45 3.34 0.02 -15.78
N SER A 46 4.01 0.66 -14.82
CA SER A 46 3.41 1.00 -13.52
C SER A 46 2.24 1.97 -13.69
N LEU A 47 2.39 3.01 -14.52
CA LEU A 47 1.33 3.99 -14.80
C LEU A 47 0.12 3.34 -15.47
N ILE A 48 0.33 2.46 -16.45
CA ILE A 48 -0.75 1.71 -17.09
C ILE A 48 -1.47 0.83 -16.07
N GLY A 49 -0.73 0.12 -15.21
CA GLY A 49 -1.30 -0.71 -14.15
C GLY A 49 -2.16 0.11 -13.16
N PHE A 50 -1.65 1.24 -12.69
CA PHE A 50 -2.39 2.15 -11.81
C PHE A 50 -3.67 2.69 -12.47
N TYR A 51 -3.59 3.08 -13.75
CA TYR A 51 -4.75 3.56 -14.49
C TYR A 51 -5.85 2.49 -14.55
N ILE A 52 -5.50 1.25 -14.86
CA ILE A 52 -6.46 0.13 -14.92
C ILE A 52 -7.10 -0.10 -13.54
N ILE A 53 -6.29 -0.16 -12.47
CA ILE A 53 -6.79 -0.40 -11.10
C ILE A 53 -7.74 0.71 -10.65
N ILE A 54 -7.40 1.98 -10.89
CA ILE A 54 -8.26 3.12 -10.50
C ILE A 54 -9.61 3.06 -11.22
N ASN A 55 -9.63 2.72 -12.51
CA ASN A 55 -10.87 2.56 -13.27
C ASN A 55 -11.71 1.40 -12.73
N LEU A 56 -11.10 0.26 -12.39
CA LEU A 56 -11.79 -0.87 -11.76
C LEU A 56 -12.37 -0.50 -10.38
N CYS A 57 -11.62 0.22 -9.55
CA CYS A 57 -12.11 0.72 -8.27
C CYS A 57 -13.27 1.70 -8.43
N THR A 58 -13.21 2.57 -9.44
CA THR A 58 -14.29 3.52 -9.76
C THR A 58 -15.54 2.77 -10.20
N PHE A 59 -15.39 1.79 -11.08
CA PHE A 59 -16.49 0.93 -11.52
C PHE A 59 -17.13 0.18 -10.35
N LEU A 60 -16.32 -0.39 -9.45
CA LEU A 60 -16.82 -1.03 -8.23
C LEU A 60 -17.60 -0.05 -7.35
N GLY A 61 -17.16 1.21 -7.24
CA GLY A 61 -17.90 2.27 -6.55
C GLY A 61 -19.29 2.52 -7.15
N PHE A 62 -19.40 2.56 -8.48
CA PHE A 62 -20.70 2.68 -9.15
C PHE A 62 -21.62 1.47 -8.91
N VAL A 63 -21.06 0.25 -8.90
CA VAL A 63 -21.82 -0.98 -8.58
C VAL A 63 -22.37 -0.92 -7.16
N LEU A 64 -21.55 -0.52 -6.19
CA LEU A 64 -21.97 -0.35 -4.80
C LEU A 64 -23.05 0.72 -4.66
N TYR A 65 -22.88 1.85 -5.34
CA TYR A 65 -23.91 2.89 -5.37
C TYR A 65 -25.22 2.34 -5.94
N ALA A 66 -25.19 1.68 -7.10
CA ALA A 66 -26.40 1.10 -7.69
C ALA A 66 -27.08 0.09 -6.74
N ARG A 67 -26.31 -0.72 -6.01
CA ARG A 67 -26.82 -1.71 -5.05
C ARG A 67 -27.43 -1.08 -3.79
N TYR A 68 -26.78 -0.07 -3.22
CA TYR A 68 -27.09 0.48 -1.90
C TYR A 68 -27.70 1.89 -1.91
N HIS A 69 -28.03 2.47 -3.08
CA HIS A 69 -28.59 3.83 -3.15
C HIS A 69 -29.92 4.00 -2.41
N GLN A 70 -30.74 2.96 -2.32
CA GLN A 70 -32.03 2.98 -1.58
C GLN A 70 -31.88 2.59 -0.12
N CYS A 71 -30.94 1.70 0.19
CA CYS A 71 -30.71 1.15 1.53
C CYS A 71 -29.21 1.18 1.83
N ASP A 72 -28.75 2.28 2.44
CA ASP A 72 -27.35 2.42 2.82
C ASP A 72 -27.04 1.54 4.05
N PRO A 73 -26.20 0.50 3.93
CA PRO A 73 -25.86 -0.39 5.04
C PRO A 73 -25.10 0.34 6.16
N VAL A 74 -24.48 1.49 5.89
CA VAL A 74 -23.88 2.36 6.92
C VAL A 74 -24.98 3.05 7.73
N ALA A 75 -25.96 3.66 7.05
CA ALA A 75 -27.04 4.40 7.71
C ALA A 75 -27.96 3.49 8.56
N VAL A 76 -28.16 2.24 8.12
CA VAL A 76 -28.95 1.24 8.84
C VAL A 76 -28.15 0.56 9.97
N GLY A 77 -26.85 0.86 10.11
CA GLY A 77 -26.00 0.38 11.20
C GLY A 77 -25.51 -1.07 11.04
N ILE A 78 -25.61 -1.64 9.84
CA ILE A 78 -25.10 -2.99 9.53
C ILE A 78 -23.57 -2.98 9.50
N ILE A 79 -22.98 -1.91 8.94
CA ILE A 79 -21.54 -1.68 8.94
C ILE A 79 -21.20 -0.42 9.74
N LYS A 80 -20.15 -0.49 10.56
CA LYS A 80 -19.73 0.64 11.42
C LYS A 80 -18.93 1.69 10.66
N ASN A 81 -18.15 1.24 9.69
CA ASN A 81 -17.23 2.08 8.93
C ASN A 81 -17.49 1.96 7.42
N PRO A 82 -17.52 3.09 6.67
CA PRO A 82 -17.65 3.05 5.21
C PRO A 82 -16.59 2.20 4.52
N SER A 83 -15.39 2.08 5.10
CA SER A 83 -14.29 1.24 4.60
C SER A 83 -14.63 -0.26 4.55
N GLN A 84 -15.67 -0.71 5.27
CA GLN A 84 -16.11 -2.10 5.30
C GLN A 84 -17.15 -2.43 4.22
N MET A 85 -17.57 -1.44 3.42
CA MET A 85 -18.62 -1.61 2.42
C MET A 85 -18.22 -2.60 1.31
N VAL A 86 -16.99 -2.52 0.81
CA VAL A 86 -16.51 -3.44 -0.25
C VAL A 86 -16.44 -4.89 0.25
N PRO A 87 -15.78 -5.19 1.38
CA PRO A 87 -15.80 -6.55 1.94
C PRO A 87 -17.22 -7.05 2.21
N PHE A 88 -18.11 -6.20 2.74
CA PHE A 88 -19.51 -6.58 3.01
C PHE A 88 -20.23 -7.01 1.73
N TYR A 89 -20.12 -6.23 0.66
CA TYR A 89 -20.71 -6.55 -0.64
C TYR A 89 -20.17 -7.87 -1.21
N VAL A 90 -18.85 -8.09 -1.14
CA VAL A 90 -18.25 -9.33 -1.63
C VAL A 90 -18.74 -10.54 -0.83
N MET A 91 -18.89 -10.42 0.50
CA MET A 91 -19.45 -11.48 1.33
C MET A 91 -20.92 -11.76 1.01
N GLU A 92 -21.70 -10.75 0.60
CA GLU A 92 -23.08 -10.92 0.14
C GLU A 92 -23.14 -11.72 -1.17
N VAL A 93 -22.33 -11.35 -2.16
CA VAL A 93 -22.25 -12.04 -3.47
C VAL A 93 -21.64 -13.43 -3.35
N ALA A 94 -20.66 -13.62 -2.47
CA ALA A 94 -20.00 -14.91 -2.27
C ALA A 94 -20.91 -15.99 -1.64
N LYS A 95 -22.11 -15.63 -1.16
CA LYS A 95 -23.12 -16.62 -0.75
C LYS A 95 -23.50 -17.56 -1.89
N ASP A 96 -23.52 -17.04 -3.12
CA ASP A 96 -23.87 -17.80 -4.33
C ASP A 96 -22.66 -18.55 -4.91
N TYR A 97 -21.44 -18.21 -4.49
CA TYR A 97 -20.18 -18.73 -5.05
C TYR A 97 -19.18 -19.13 -3.94
N PRO A 98 -19.18 -20.39 -3.49
CA PRO A 98 -18.26 -20.85 -2.46
C PRO A 98 -16.80 -20.71 -2.94
N GLY A 99 -15.95 -20.09 -2.12
CA GLY A 99 -14.53 -19.83 -2.43
C GLY A 99 -14.22 -18.40 -2.89
N LEU A 100 -15.20 -17.65 -3.41
CA LEU A 100 -14.98 -16.27 -3.87
C LEU A 100 -14.57 -15.33 -2.72
N ALA A 101 -15.21 -15.47 -1.55
CA ALA A 101 -14.84 -14.73 -0.35
C ALA A 101 -13.39 -15.00 0.07
N GLY A 102 -12.94 -16.26 0.01
CA GLY A 102 -11.56 -16.64 0.34
C GLY A 102 -10.54 -16.06 -0.64
N LEU A 103 -10.84 -16.10 -1.94
CA LEU A 103 -10.00 -15.50 -2.98
C LEU A 103 -9.88 -13.99 -2.79
N PHE A 104 -10.99 -13.31 -2.51
CA PHE A 104 -10.99 -11.88 -2.23
C PHE A 104 -10.14 -11.54 -1.00
N MET A 105 -10.39 -12.22 0.13
CA MET A 105 -9.67 -11.96 1.37
C MET A 105 -8.16 -12.24 1.24
N SER A 106 -7.78 -13.33 0.57
CA SER A 106 -6.36 -13.62 0.30
C SER A 106 -5.69 -12.56 -0.58
N GLY A 107 -6.39 -12.06 -1.59
CA GLY A 107 -5.91 -10.96 -2.44
C GLY A 107 -5.69 -9.66 -1.65
N VAL A 108 -6.67 -9.27 -0.83
CA VAL A 108 -6.56 -8.06 0.02
C VAL A 108 -5.41 -8.18 1.01
N MET A 109 -5.29 -9.32 1.70
CA MET A 109 -4.19 -9.56 2.63
C MET A 109 -2.82 -9.56 1.93
N SER A 110 -2.72 -10.17 0.76
CA SER A 110 -1.49 -10.18 -0.04
C SER A 110 -1.08 -8.77 -0.47
N ALA A 111 -2.02 -7.95 -0.94
CA ALA A 111 -1.77 -6.56 -1.31
C ALA A 111 -1.30 -5.72 -0.11
N ALA A 112 -1.95 -5.89 1.05
CA ALA A 112 -1.58 -5.21 2.28
C ALA A 112 -0.18 -5.62 2.76
N LEU A 113 0.10 -6.94 2.81
CA LEU A 113 1.41 -7.48 3.20
C LEU A 113 2.53 -7.06 2.25
N SER A 114 2.29 -7.03 0.94
CA SER A 114 3.26 -6.59 -0.07
C SER A 114 3.65 -5.11 0.13
N THR A 115 2.66 -4.26 0.41
CA THR A 115 2.87 -2.84 0.69
C THR A 115 3.64 -2.65 1.99
N MET A 116 3.22 -3.32 3.07
CA MET A 116 3.89 -3.27 4.38
C MET A 116 5.33 -3.77 4.30
N ALA A 117 5.58 -4.88 3.62
CA ALA A 117 6.94 -5.43 3.45
C ALA A 117 7.84 -4.44 2.70
N SER A 118 7.33 -3.82 1.63
CA SER A 118 8.09 -2.82 0.89
C SER A 118 8.43 -1.59 1.74
N TYR A 119 7.46 -1.12 2.54
CA TYR A 119 7.66 0.00 3.46
C TYR A 119 8.69 -0.33 4.55
N TYR A 120 8.54 -1.45 5.25
CA TYR A 120 9.46 -1.87 6.30
C TYR A 120 10.87 -2.12 5.78
N ASN A 121 11.03 -2.77 4.62
CA ASN A 121 12.34 -2.97 4.01
C ASN A 121 13.02 -1.63 3.68
N ALA A 122 12.26 -0.66 3.15
CA ALA A 122 12.81 0.63 2.81
C ALA A 122 13.20 1.44 4.05
N THR A 123 12.33 1.50 5.06
CA THR A 123 12.58 2.19 6.33
C THR A 123 13.70 1.53 7.12
N GLY A 124 13.74 0.19 7.18
CA GLY A 124 14.82 -0.55 7.85
C GLY A 124 16.18 -0.29 7.21
N GLY A 125 16.24 -0.23 5.87
CA GLY A 125 17.46 0.14 5.15
C GLY A 125 17.89 1.59 5.38
N MET A 126 16.93 2.53 5.40
CA MET A 126 17.19 3.94 5.72
C MET A 126 17.74 4.10 7.14
N LEU A 127 17.07 3.51 8.13
CA LEU A 127 17.51 3.56 9.54
C LEU A 127 18.88 2.92 9.73
N TYR A 128 19.14 1.79 9.07
CA TYR A 128 20.47 1.19 9.10
C TYR A 128 21.52 2.17 8.56
N LYS A 129 21.26 2.81 7.42
CA LYS A 129 22.18 3.78 6.82
C LYS A 129 22.40 4.99 7.74
N ASP A 130 21.32 5.59 8.22
CA ASP A 130 21.37 6.79 9.06
C ASP A 130 22.07 6.54 10.41
N VAL A 131 21.85 5.40 11.05
CA VAL A 131 22.52 5.05 12.31
C VAL A 131 23.98 4.67 12.08
N MET A 132 24.28 3.85 11.07
CA MET A 132 25.63 3.32 10.89
C MET A 132 26.59 4.35 10.30
N GLU A 133 26.13 5.17 9.34
CA GLU A 133 26.99 6.22 8.76
C GLU A 133 27.28 7.35 9.75
N VAL A 134 26.38 7.62 10.71
CA VAL A 134 26.57 8.68 11.72
C VAL A 134 27.35 8.19 12.94
N PHE A 135 27.00 7.02 13.51
CA PHE A 135 27.59 6.56 14.78
C PHE A 135 28.81 5.65 14.60
N PHE A 136 28.93 4.94 13.46
CA PHE A 136 30.02 3.99 13.21
C PHE A 136 30.65 4.17 11.81
N PRO A 137 31.10 5.39 11.45
CA PRO A 137 31.58 5.68 10.09
C PRO A 137 32.78 4.84 9.65
N THR A 138 33.54 4.28 10.59
CA THR A 138 34.75 3.49 10.34
C THR A 138 34.51 1.97 10.27
N VAL A 139 33.29 1.50 10.57
CA VAL A 139 32.99 0.06 10.67
C VAL A 139 32.35 -0.44 9.38
N HIS A 140 33.11 -1.19 8.59
CA HIS A 140 32.58 -1.88 7.41
C HIS A 140 31.99 -3.24 7.79
N HIS A 141 30.66 -3.32 7.78
CA HIS A 141 29.96 -4.59 7.97
C HIS A 141 29.91 -5.40 6.66
N SER A 142 30.09 -6.72 6.77
CA SER A 142 29.80 -7.66 5.66
C SER A 142 28.31 -7.62 5.31
N GLU A 143 27.96 -7.80 4.02
CA GLU A 143 26.58 -7.78 3.51
C GLU A 143 25.62 -8.69 4.31
N ALA A 144 26.10 -9.87 4.74
CA ALA A 144 25.31 -10.77 5.57
C ALA A 144 24.95 -10.17 6.95
N LYS A 145 25.87 -9.43 7.55
CA LYS A 145 25.63 -8.74 8.84
C LYS A 145 24.67 -7.57 8.67
N LYS A 146 24.80 -6.78 7.59
CA LYS A 146 23.88 -5.68 7.27
C LYS A 146 22.45 -6.19 7.16
N PHE A 147 22.26 -7.26 6.41
CA PHE A 147 20.94 -7.86 6.21
C PHE A 147 20.30 -8.35 7.50
N THR A 148 21.07 -8.99 8.38
CA THR A 148 20.59 -9.42 9.70
C THR A 148 20.20 -8.24 10.58
N ILE A 149 21.00 -7.17 10.61
CA ILE A 149 20.68 -5.95 11.38
C ILE A 149 19.40 -5.30 10.87
N VAL A 150 19.26 -5.13 9.55
CA VAL A 150 18.04 -4.59 8.93
C VAL A 150 16.82 -5.44 9.28
N LYS A 151 16.92 -6.78 9.24
CA LYS A 151 15.84 -7.67 9.67
C LYS A 151 15.44 -7.47 11.14
N VAL A 152 16.40 -7.30 12.03
CA VAL A 152 16.14 -7.03 13.45
C VAL A 152 15.42 -5.69 13.62
N ILE A 153 15.86 -4.64 12.92
CA ILE A 153 15.20 -3.32 12.94
C ILE A 153 13.73 -3.46 12.47
N ILE A 154 13.51 -4.15 11.35
CA ILE A 154 12.16 -4.39 10.81
C ILE A 154 11.28 -5.14 11.81
N PHE A 155 11.83 -6.17 12.46
CA PHE A 155 11.10 -6.95 13.46
C PHE A 155 10.67 -6.09 14.67
N VAL A 156 11.57 -5.27 15.20
CA VAL A 156 11.28 -4.34 16.31
C VAL A 156 10.21 -3.31 15.90
N LEU A 157 10.33 -2.70 14.72
CA LEU A 157 9.32 -1.78 14.20
C LEU A 157 7.95 -2.46 14.02
N GLY A 158 7.94 -3.72 13.56
CA GLY A 158 6.74 -4.53 13.42
C GLY A 158 6.03 -4.75 14.75
N ILE A 159 6.78 -5.08 15.82
CA ILE A 159 6.23 -5.24 17.18
C ILE A 159 5.59 -3.92 17.65
N ILE A 160 6.31 -2.81 17.53
CA ILE A 160 5.83 -1.48 17.97
C ILE A 160 4.53 -1.11 17.25
N SER A 161 4.47 -1.30 15.93
CA SER A 161 3.27 -1.04 15.12
C SER A 161 2.09 -1.93 15.53
N ALA A 162 2.34 -3.22 15.80
CA ALA A 162 1.31 -4.16 16.23
C ALA A 162 0.75 -3.77 17.61
N THR A 163 1.61 -3.42 18.58
CA THR A 163 1.18 -3.00 19.92
C THR A 163 0.32 -1.73 19.85
N LYS A 164 0.70 -0.74 19.03
CA LYS A 164 -0.11 0.47 18.84
C LYS A 164 -1.47 0.17 18.21
N THR A 165 -1.52 -0.74 17.24
CA THR A 165 -2.76 -1.14 16.58
C THR A 165 -3.71 -1.84 17.55
N ILE A 166 -3.20 -2.67 18.46
CA ILE A 166 -4.01 -3.39 19.46
C ILE A 166 -4.52 -2.46 20.56
N ALA A 167 -3.79 -1.38 20.85
CA ALA A 167 -4.16 -0.41 21.90
C ALA A 167 -5.16 0.66 21.43
N THR A 168 -5.55 0.67 20.15
CA THR A 168 -6.50 1.62 19.55
C THR A 168 -7.80 0.92 19.19
#